data_AF-A0A3D0DZA4-F1
#
_entry.id   AF-A0A3D0DZA4-F1
#
_cell.length_a   1.000
_cell.length_b   1.000
_cell.length_c   1.000
_cell.angle_alpha   90.00
_cell.angle_beta   90.00
_cell.angle_gamma   90.00
#
_symmetry.space_group_name_H-M   'P 1'
#
loop_
_entity.id
_entity.type
_entity.pdbx_description
1 polymer ?
#
loop_
_entity_poly.entity_id
_entity_poly.type
_entity_poly.pdbx_seq_one_letter_code
_entity_poly.pdbx_strand_id
1 'polypeptide(L)'
;MKILSYLAAAALSLLPLCSQAGVIYQWQATNDETPYGITLELEFDEATVQAGTLNYYFEHFNDDLPLPGLLNLRYTFPGPYGVQWSLQDGGFESQLGYIDLQLSFGADGFLSGSIYLNDSESHLYMESVGRTFTIVDANSDYEMIEAGCPWHRPEPCAGATGYLAREGAELPAEVPEPATLALFGAGLLAAARLRRKTVR
;
A
#
# COMPACT_ATOMS: atom_id res chain seq x y z
N MET A 1 18.88 47.34 -35.64
CA MET A 1 18.68 45.88 -35.47
C MET A 1 19.35 45.46 -34.17
N LYS A 2 18.77 44.49 -33.42
CA LYS A 2 19.28 43.85 -32.16
C LYS A 2 18.54 44.18 -30.85
N ILE A 3 17.21 44.31 -30.84
CA ILE A 3 16.44 44.29 -29.57
C ILE A 3 15.41 43.14 -29.54
N LEU A 4 15.02 42.60 -30.71
CA LEU A 4 14.03 41.52 -30.81
C LEU A 4 14.56 40.11 -30.47
N SER A 5 15.88 39.92 -30.33
CA SER A 5 16.48 38.59 -30.16
C SER A 5 16.63 38.11 -28.72
N TYR A 6 16.38 38.96 -27.71
CA TYR A 6 16.56 38.58 -26.30
C TYR A 6 15.27 38.09 -25.61
N LEU A 7 14.09 38.33 -26.19
CA LEU A 7 12.81 37.89 -25.63
C LEU A 7 12.51 36.40 -25.92
N ALA A 8 13.05 35.84 -27.00
CA ALA A 8 12.85 34.43 -27.34
C ALA A 8 13.65 33.48 -26.41
N ALA A 9 14.82 33.92 -25.92
CA ALA A 9 15.67 33.09 -25.06
C ALA A 9 15.16 32.99 -23.61
N ALA A 10 14.50 34.05 -23.10
CA ALA A 10 13.91 34.05 -21.76
C ALA A 10 12.58 33.27 -21.67
N ALA A 11 11.90 33.09 -22.80
CA ALA A 11 10.65 32.31 -22.88
C ALA A 11 10.91 30.79 -22.90
N LEU A 12 12.05 30.33 -23.43
CA LEU A 12 12.43 28.92 -23.41
C LEU A 12 13.06 28.45 -22.08
N SER A 13 13.53 29.36 -21.22
CA SER A 13 14.04 29.03 -19.87
C SER A 13 12.95 28.97 -18.79
N LEU A 14 11.69 29.25 -19.15
CA LEU A 14 10.52 29.17 -18.27
C LEU A 14 9.62 27.98 -18.60
N LEU A 15 10.04 27.06 -19.47
CA LEU A 15 9.45 25.73 -19.47
C LEU A 15 9.95 25.08 -18.18
N PRO A 16 9.10 24.87 -17.16
CA PRO A 16 9.48 23.93 -16.12
C PRO A 16 9.73 22.62 -16.88
N LEU A 17 10.97 22.15 -16.84
CA LEU A 17 11.23 20.72 -16.93
C LEU A 17 10.49 20.17 -15.71
N CYS A 18 9.19 19.91 -15.85
CA CYS A 18 8.43 19.09 -14.94
C CYS A 18 9.05 17.70 -15.07
N SER A 19 10.15 17.49 -14.36
CA SER A 19 10.34 16.24 -13.64
C SER A 19 9.14 16.16 -12.70
N GLN A 20 8.00 15.69 -13.22
CA GLN A 20 6.81 15.47 -12.44
C GLN A 20 7.17 14.28 -11.56
N ALA A 21 7.55 14.57 -10.30
CA ALA A 21 7.79 13.52 -9.32
C ALA A 21 6.49 12.70 -9.21
N GLY A 22 6.59 11.37 -9.18
CA GLY A 22 5.41 10.53 -9.08
C GLY A 22 4.67 10.74 -7.77
N VAL A 23 3.44 10.26 -7.73
CA VAL A 23 2.61 10.23 -6.52
C VAL A 23 2.86 8.90 -5.82
N ILE A 24 3.47 8.98 -4.65
CA ILE A 24 3.88 7.80 -3.87
C ILE A 24 2.79 7.43 -2.86
N TYR A 25 2.44 6.14 -2.80
CA TYR A 25 1.60 5.51 -1.80
C TYR A 25 2.39 4.45 -1.05
N GLN A 26 2.33 4.48 0.28
CA GLN A 26 3.09 3.58 1.16
C GLN A 26 2.16 2.78 2.06
N TRP A 27 2.53 1.52 2.29
CA TRP A 27 1.89 0.65 3.26
C TRP A 27 2.11 1.15 4.69
N GLN A 28 1.02 1.22 5.45
CA GLN A 28 1.00 1.61 6.85
C GLN A 28 0.18 0.56 7.61
N ALA A 29 0.87 -0.36 8.30
CA ALA A 29 0.23 -1.42 9.06
C ALA A 29 -0.65 -0.83 10.19
N THR A 30 -1.79 -1.47 10.45
CA THR A 30 -2.77 -1.08 11.49
C THR A 30 -3.02 -2.17 12.52
N ASN A 31 -2.37 -3.33 12.38
CA ASN A 31 -2.39 -4.40 13.36
C ASN A 31 -1.02 -5.09 13.45
N ASP A 32 -0.90 -5.91 14.48
CA ASP A 32 0.25 -6.78 14.71
C ASP A 32 -0.12 -8.23 14.35
N GLU A 33 -0.81 -8.43 13.22
CA GLU A 33 -1.07 -9.76 12.64
C GLU A 33 -0.01 -10.11 11.58
N THR A 34 0.23 -11.39 11.36
CA THR A 34 1.20 -11.82 10.33
C THR A 34 0.66 -11.57 8.92
N PRO A 35 1.51 -11.32 7.90
CA PRO A 35 2.95 -11.07 8.00
C PRO A 35 3.34 -9.72 8.61
N TYR A 36 4.40 -9.71 9.44
CA TYR A 36 4.96 -8.49 10.03
C TYR A 36 5.97 -7.81 9.11
N GLY A 37 6.20 -6.52 9.36
CA GLY A 37 7.36 -5.78 8.84
C GLY A 37 7.45 -5.68 7.31
N ILE A 38 6.36 -5.96 6.60
CA ILE A 38 6.29 -5.75 5.17
C ILE A 38 6.40 -4.27 4.86
N THR A 39 7.21 -3.95 3.85
CA THR A 39 7.17 -2.64 3.21
C THR A 39 6.53 -2.80 1.83
N LEU A 40 5.75 -1.79 1.42
CA LEU A 40 5.21 -1.68 0.07
C LEU A 40 5.08 -0.19 -0.26
N GLU A 41 5.61 0.19 -1.42
CA GLU A 41 5.61 1.52 -1.98
C GLU A 41 5.22 1.42 -3.45
N LEU A 42 4.24 2.23 -3.85
CA LEU A 42 3.74 2.32 -5.22
C LEU A 42 3.85 3.78 -5.66
N GLU A 43 4.52 4.02 -6.78
CA GLU A 43 4.63 5.34 -7.39
C GLU A 43 3.86 5.38 -8.70
N PHE A 44 2.95 6.34 -8.83
CA PHE A 44 2.14 6.53 -10.03
C PHE A 44 2.39 7.88 -10.68
N ASP A 45 2.16 7.99 -11.99
CA ASP A 45 2.08 9.30 -12.61
C ASP A 45 0.83 10.07 -12.15
N GLU A 46 0.90 11.40 -12.16
CA GLU A 46 -0.21 12.23 -11.69
C GLU A 46 -1.48 12.06 -12.54
N ALA A 47 -1.37 11.77 -13.84
CA ALA A 47 -2.51 11.63 -14.73
C ALA A 47 -3.36 10.41 -14.34
N THR A 48 -2.71 9.32 -13.93
CA THR A 48 -3.35 8.09 -13.45
C THR A 48 -4.07 8.32 -12.13
N VAL A 49 -3.43 9.03 -11.20
CA VAL A 49 -4.08 9.40 -9.93
C VAL A 49 -5.30 10.28 -10.18
N GLN A 50 -5.19 11.25 -11.10
CA GLN A 50 -6.31 12.13 -11.48
C GLN A 50 -7.45 11.40 -12.19
N ALA A 51 -7.15 10.33 -12.92
CA ALA A 51 -8.16 9.48 -13.54
C ALA A 51 -9.01 8.72 -12.50
N GLY A 52 -8.50 8.55 -11.27
CA GLY A 52 -9.24 8.02 -10.13
C GLY A 52 -9.28 6.50 -10.03
N THR A 53 -8.93 5.78 -11.10
CA THR A 53 -8.83 4.31 -11.10
C THR A 53 -7.69 3.82 -11.98
N LEU A 54 -7.09 2.68 -11.63
CA LEU A 54 -6.10 1.98 -12.42
C LEU A 54 -6.44 0.49 -12.49
N ASN A 55 -6.53 -0.06 -13.70
CA ASN A 55 -6.47 -1.50 -13.93
C ASN A 55 -5.17 -1.78 -14.67
N TYR A 56 -4.27 -2.51 -14.03
CA TYR A 56 -2.91 -2.72 -14.49
C TYR A 56 -2.57 -4.19 -14.44
N TYR A 57 -2.11 -4.70 -15.58
CA TYR A 57 -1.61 -6.05 -15.72
C TYR A 57 -0.27 -5.96 -16.42
N PHE A 58 0.74 -6.61 -15.86
CA PHE A 58 2.06 -6.74 -16.47
C PHE A 58 2.63 -8.12 -16.19
N GLU A 59 3.04 -8.83 -17.23
CA GLU A 59 3.74 -10.11 -17.13
C GLU A 59 5.04 -10.06 -17.94
N HIS A 60 6.18 -10.12 -17.25
CA HIS A 60 7.49 -9.91 -17.89
C HIS A 60 7.81 -10.95 -18.99
N PHE A 61 7.19 -12.14 -18.96
CA PHE A 61 7.42 -13.16 -20.00
C PHE A 61 6.81 -12.82 -21.36
N ASN A 62 5.78 -11.97 -21.40
CA ASN A 62 4.93 -11.77 -22.57
C ASN A 62 4.85 -10.32 -23.06
N ASP A 63 5.22 -9.33 -22.24
CA ASP A 63 4.98 -7.91 -22.52
C ASP A 63 6.24 -7.13 -22.90
N ASP A 64 6.21 -6.49 -24.08
CA ASP A 64 7.30 -5.68 -24.67
C ASP A 64 7.45 -4.27 -24.06
N LEU A 65 7.11 -4.09 -22.78
CA LEU A 65 7.30 -2.93 -21.88
C LEU A 65 6.00 -2.64 -21.08
N PRO A 66 6.10 -2.19 -19.82
CA PRO A 66 4.91 -1.96 -19.00
C PRO A 66 4.07 -0.78 -19.49
N LEU A 67 2.75 -0.88 -19.29
CA LEU A 67 1.77 0.16 -19.63
C LEU A 67 2.00 1.44 -18.80
N PRO A 68 1.63 2.63 -19.32
CA PRO A 68 1.71 3.88 -18.55
C PRO A 68 0.84 3.82 -17.29
N GLY A 69 1.26 4.51 -16.23
CA GLY A 69 0.52 4.67 -14.99
C GLY A 69 1.34 4.36 -13.74
N LEU A 70 1.87 3.14 -13.63
CA LEU A 70 2.77 2.72 -12.55
C LEU A 70 4.21 3.04 -12.94
N LEU A 71 4.88 3.89 -12.16
CA LEU A 71 6.26 4.33 -12.38
C LEU A 71 7.28 3.48 -11.61
N ASN A 72 6.93 3.11 -10.38
CA ASN A 72 7.80 2.38 -9.45
C ASN A 72 6.97 1.52 -8.50
N LEU A 73 7.53 0.38 -8.08
CA LEU A 73 6.95 -0.56 -7.13
C LEU A 73 8.08 -1.14 -6.30
N ARG A 74 8.01 -0.97 -4.99
CA ARG A 74 9.01 -1.55 -4.08
C ARG A 74 8.27 -2.27 -2.97
N TYR A 75 8.58 -3.52 -2.73
CA TYR A 75 8.04 -4.24 -1.59
C TYR A 75 9.05 -5.20 -1.01
N THR A 76 9.04 -5.40 0.29
CA THR A 76 9.98 -6.30 0.96
C THR A 76 9.27 -7.07 2.05
N PHE A 77 9.66 -8.32 2.25
CA PHE A 77 9.45 -9.02 3.51
C PHE A 77 10.64 -8.74 4.43
N PRO A 78 10.48 -8.77 5.77
CA PRO A 78 11.61 -8.82 6.68
C PRO A 78 12.53 -9.99 6.31
N GLY A 79 13.79 -9.68 6.00
CA GLY A 79 14.76 -10.63 5.50
C GLY A 79 15.69 -10.01 4.45
N PRO A 80 16.59 -10.81 3.86
CA PRO A 80 17.63 -10.30 2.97
C PRO A 80 17.15 -9.99 1.55
N TYR A 81 15.93 -10.38 1.18
CA TYR A 81 15.41 -10.24 -0.18
C TYR A 81 14.28 -9.23 -0.22
N GLY A 82 14.49 -8.18 -0.99
CA GLY A 82 13.51 -7.14 -1.25
C GLY A 82 13.21 -7.09 -2.74
N VAL A 83 11.95 -6.93 -3.08
CA VAL A 83 11.53 -6.78 -4.47
C VAL A 83 11.56 -5.30 -4.80
N GLN A 84 12.42 -4.95 -5.73
CA GLN A 84 12.44 -3.64 -6.34
C GLN A 84 12.07 -3.80 -7.81
N TRP A 85 10.93 -3.25 -8.18
CA TRP A 85 10.52 -3.09 -9.56
C TRP A 85 10.48 -1.60 -9.86
N SER A 86 11.20 -1.18 -10.88
CA SER A 86 11.16 0.20 -11.35
C SER A 86 11.13 0.17 -12.87
N LEU A 87 10.18 0.88 -13.47
CA LEU A 87 10.16 1.08 -14.92
C LEU A 87 11.46 1.75 -15.39
N GLN A 88 12.04 2.62 -14.54
CA GLN A 88 13.28 3.33 -14.85
C GLN A 88 14.52 2.43 -14.74
N ASP A 89 14.46 1.37 -13.94
CA ASP A 89 15.59 0.47 -13.69
C ASP A 89 15.47 -0.90 -14.39
N GLY A 90 14.50 -1.06 -15.30
CA GLY A 90 14.38 -2.24 -16.17
C GLY A 90 13.44 -3.35 -15.70
N GLY A 91 12.58 -3.10 -14.72
CA GLY A 91 11.56 -4.05 -14.24
C GLY A 91 12.00 -4.86 -13.03
N PHE A 92 11.54 -6.12 -12.92
CA PHE A 92 11.94 -7.03 -11.84
C PHE A 92 13.41 -7.42 -11.98
N GLU A 93 14.15 -7.43 -10.87
CA GLU A 93 15.56 -7.85 -10.86
C GLU A 93 15.74 -9.29 -11.38
N SER A 94 14.81 -10.19 -11.04
CA SER A 94 14.80 -11.58 -11.50
C SER A 94 14.50 -11.74 -13.00
N GLN A 95 14.04 -10.67 -13.68
CA GLN A 95 13.48 -10.72 -15.04
C GLN A 95 12.32 -11.72 -15.17
N LEU A 96 11.68 -12.07 -14.06
CA LEU A 96 10.49 -12.90 -14.03
C LEU A 96 9.50 -12.22 -13.08
N GLY A 97 8.21 -12.27 -13.41
CA GLY A 97 7.22 -11.75 -12.49
C GLY A 97 5.99 -11.21 -13.16
N TYR A 98 5.06 -10.87 -12.29
CA TYR A 98 3.70 -10.55 -12.60
C TYR A 98 3.17 -9.51 -11.61
N ILE A 99 2.47 -8.51 -12.15
CA ILE A 99 1.80 -7.45 -11.41
C ILE A 99 0.34 -7.41 -11.86
N ASP A 100 -0.60 -7.51 -10.93
CA ASP A 100 -2.02 -7.23 -11.12
C ASP A 100 -2.48 -6.20 -10.09
N LEU A 101 -2.88 -5.03 -10.57
CA LEU A 101 -3.43 -3.96 -9.74
C LEU A 101 -4.82 -3.61 -10.27
N GLN A 102 -5.80 -3.62 -9.37
CA GLN A 102 -7.11 -3.03 -9.61
C GLN A 102 -7.34 -2.04 -8.49
N LEU A 103 -7.06 -0.77 -8.76
CA LEU A 103 -6.96 0.28 -7.74
C LEU A 103 -7.92 1.42 -8.00
N SER A 104 -8.43 2.00 -6.92
CA SER A 104 -9.15 3.27 -6.90
C SER A 104 -8.42 4.26 -6.00
N PHE A 105 -8.23 5.48 -6.49
CA PHE A 105 -7.53 6.56 -5.81
C PHE A 105 -8.54 7.42 -5.03
N GLY A 106 -8.50 7.32 -3.70
CA GLY A 106 -9.34 8.11 -2.82
C GLY A 106 -8.92 9.58 -2.79
N ALA A 107 -9.91 10.48 -2.78
CA ALA A 107 -9.67 11.93 -2.64
C ALA A 107 -9.05 12.29 -1.27
N ASP A 108 -9.17 11.39 -0.29
CA ASP A 108 -8.55 11.48 1.03
C ASP A 108 -7.10 10.98 1.05
N GLY A 109 -6.54 10.61 -0.11
CA GLY A 109 -5.15 10.16 -0.24
C GLY A 109 -4.94 8.69 0.08
N PHE A 110 -5.98 7.86 0.12
CA PHE A 110 -5.85 6.42 0.35
C PHE A 110 -6.19 5.62 -0.91
N LEU A 111 -5.53 4.49 -1.11
CA LEU A 111 -5.94 3.52 -2.13
C LEU A 111 -7.02 2.57 -1.59
N SER A 112 -7.70 1.95 -2.53
CA SER A 112 -8.56 0.78 -2.32
C SER A 112 -8.52 -0.11 -3.56
N GLY A 113 -8.81 -1.39 -3.41
CA GLY A 113 -8.88 -2.38 -4.48
C GLY A 113 -8.11 -3.65 -4.16
N SER A 114 -7.45 -4.23 -5.16
CA SER A 114 -6.62 -5.44 -5.04
C SER A 114 -5.23 -5.23 -5.63
N ILE A 115 -4.24 -5.84 -4.98
CA ILE A 115 -2.83 -5.83 -5.39
C ILE A 115 -2.34 -7.26 -5.31
N TYR A 116 -1.89 -7.80 -6.44
CA TYR A 116 -1.17 -9.06 -6.53
C TYR A 116 0.18 -8.84 -7.19
N LEU A 117 1.24 -9.19 -6.47
CA LEU A 117 2.62 -9.06 -6.89
C LEU A 117 3.28 -10.43 -6.82
N ASN A 118 4.05 -10.79 -7.82
CA ASN A 118 4.84 -12.02 -7.84
C ASN A 118 6.13 -11.77 -8.63
N ASP A 119 7.29 -12.08 -8.08
CA ASP A 119 8.60 -11.89 -8.75
C ASP A 119 9.31 -13.21 -9.08
N SER A 120 8.54 -14.31 -9.12
CA SER A 120 8.93 -15.72 -9.17
C SER A 120 9.47 -16.34 -7.89
N GLU A 121 10.05 -15.55 -6.98
CA GLU A 121 10.61 -16.05 -5.72
C GLU A 121 9.68 -15.75 -4.55
N SER A 122 8.87 -14.71 -4.65
CA SER A 122 7.96 -14.26 -3.61
C SER A 122 6.67 -13.74 -4.21
N HIS A 123 5.59 -13.78 -3.43
CA HIS A 123 4.33 -13.15 -3.79
C HIS A 123 3.63 -12.49 -2.62
N LEU A 124 2.84 -11.48 -2.96
CA LEU A 124 2.00 -10.74 -2.04
C LEU A 124 0.64 -10.49 -2.69
N TYR A 125 -0.41 -10.96 -2.04
CA TYR A 125 -1.79 -10.68 -2.39
C TYR A 125 -2.49 -9.92 -1.26
N MET A 126 -3.09 -8.79 -1.59
CA MET A 126 -3.93 -8.04 -0.68
C MET A 126 -5.17 -7.50 -1.35
N GLU A 127 -6.23 -7.40 -0.56
CA GLU A 127 -7.53 -6.86 -0.97
C GLU A 127 -8.04 -5.87 0.07
N SER A 128 -8.78 -4.86 -0.36
CA SER A 128 -9.34 -3.86 0.55
C SER A 128 -10.84 -3.99 0.75
N VAL A 129 -11.30 -3.67 1.96
CA VAL A 129 -12.68 -3.26 2.23
C VAL A 129 -12.66 -1.78 2.59
N GLY A 130 -13.18 -0.94 1.68
CA GLY A 130 -12.97 0.51 1.80
C GLY A 130 -11.48 0.84 1.65
N ARG A 131 -10.91 1.62 2.56
CA ARG A 131 -9.48 2.00 2.54
C ARG A 131 -8.54 0.96 3.17
N THR A 132 -9.10 -0.01 3.89
CA THR A 132 -8.32 -0.97 4.68
C THR A 132 -8.00 -2.18 3.83
N PHE A 133 -6.73 -2.36 3.53
CA PHE A 133 -6.20 -3.57 2.91
C PHE A 133 -5.96 -4.65 3.95
N THR A 134 -6.19 -5.90 3.55
CA THR A 134 -5.83 -7.11 4.28
C THR A 134 -4.93 -7.95 3.39
N ILE A 135 -3.81 -8.41 3.93
CA ILE A 135 -2.96 -9.39 3.27
C ILE A 135 -3.68 -10.74 3.35
N VAL A 136 -4.03 -11.25 2.18
CA VAL A 136 -4.80 -12.48 1.99
C VAL A 136 -3.87 -13.68 1.81
N ASP A 137 -2.73 -13.44 1.17
CA ASP A 137 -1.70 -14.45 0.97
C ASP A 137 -0.35 -13.76 0.76
N ALA A 138 0.67 -14.23 1.47
CA ALA A 138 2.05 -13.83 1.28
C ALA A 138 2.92 -15.07 1.36
N ASN A 139 3.87 -15.21 0.45
CA ASN A 139 4.81 -16.32 0.49
C ASN A 139 6.13 -15.94 -0.17
N SER A 140 7.15 -16.74 0.12
CA SER A 140 8.49 -16.60 -0.43
C SER A 140 9.19 -17.95 -0.43
N ASP A 141 9.96 -18.18 -1.48
CA ASP A 141 10.96 -19.24 -1.60
C ASP A 141 12.15 -19.02 -0.65
N TYR A 142 12.18 -17.89 0.05
CA TYR A 142 13.04 -17.63 1.19
C TYR A 142 12.29 -17.79 2.52
N GLU A 143 13.04 -18.08 3.60
CA GLU A 143 12.45 -18.23 4.93
C GLU A 143 11.86 -16.90 5.43
N MET A 144 10.54 -16.85 5.62
CA MET A 144 9.84 -15.67 6.14
C MET A 144 9.61 -15.72 7.66
N ILE A 145 10.52 -16.37 8.41
CA ILE A 145 10.38 -16.51 9.87
C ILE A 145 10.35 -15.15 10.58
N GLU A 146 11.08 -14.17 10.05
CA GLU A 146 11.13 -12.79 10.57
C GLU A 146 9.84 -12.02 10.27
N ALA A 147 9.09 -12.39 9.23
CA ALA A 147 7.74 -11.92 8.97
C ALA A 147 6.68 -12.64 9.82
N GLY A 148 7.10 -13.58 10.69
CA GLY A 148 6.20 -14.44 11.46
C GLY A 148 5.61 -15.58 10.64
N CYS A 149 6.13 -15.90 9.46
CA CYS A 149 5.59 -16.89 8.53
C CYS A 149 6.61 -17.97 8.14
N PRO A 150 6.88 -18.94 9.02
CA PRO A 150 7.82 -20.03 8.73
C PRO A 150 7.33 -20.95 7.60
N TRP A 151 8.29 -21.52 6.85
CA TRP A 151 8.10 -22.36 5.66
C TRP A 151 7.08 -23.51 5.79
N HIS A 152 6.90 -24.06 7.00
CA HIS A 152 6.07 -25.24 7.25
C HIS A 152 4.65 -24.91 7.72
N ARG A 153 4.13 -23.72 7.43
CA ARG A 153 2.73 -23.41 7.75
C ARG A 153 1.78 -24.13 6.78
N PRO A 154 0.73 -24.79 7.29
CA PRO A 154 -0.31 -25.39 6.44
C PRO A 154 -1.24 -24.36 5.81
N GLU A 155 -1.24 -23.11 6.31
CA GLU A 155 -2.10 -22.02 5.86
C GLU A 155 -1.28 -20.88 5.25
N PRO A 156 -1.83 -20.14 4.27
CA PRO A 156 -1.24 -18.91 3.73
C PRO A 156 -0.86 -17.92 4.83
N CYS A 157 0.25 -17.19 4.64
CA CYS A 157 0.62 -16.11 5.56
C CYS A 157 -0.33 -14.92 5.34
N ALA A 158 -1.28 -14.72 6.24
CA ALA A 158 -2.38 -13.77 6.06
C ALA A 158 -2.83 -13.16 7.38
N GLY A 159 -3.54 -12.02 7.29
CA GLY A 159 -4.20 -11.36 8.43
C GLY A 159 -3.69 -9.95 8.74
N ALA A 160 -2.48 -9.60 8.31
CA ALA A 160 -1.97 -8.24 8.42
C ALA A 160 -2.90 -7.24 7.70
N THR A 161 -3.26 -6.16 8.39
CA THR A 161 -4.12 -5.10 7.85
C THR A 161 -3.40 -3.77 7.86
N GLY A 162 -3.81 -2.88 6.97
CA GLY A 162 -3.20 -1.56 6.85
C GLY A 162 -3.83 -0.68 5.80
N TYR A 163 -3.20 0.47 5.59
CA TYR A 163 -3.57 1.45 4.59
C TYR A 163 -2.47 1.57 3.54
N LEU A 164 -2.86 1.79 2.29
CA LEU A 164 -1.97 2.35 1.27
C LEU A 164 -2.23 3.85 1.23
N ALA A 165 -1.40 4.61 1.93
CA ALA A 165 -1.59 6.04 2.13
C ALA A 165 -0.61 6.83 1.27
N ARG A 166 -1.09 7.89 0.62
CA ARG A 166 -0.25 8.83 -0.11
C ARG A 166 0.77 9.43 0.86
N GLU A 167 2.00 9.64 0.40
CA GLU A 167 3.01 10.34 1.20
C GLU A 167 2.47 11.68 1.70
N GLY A 168 2.54 11.89 3.02
CA GLY A 168 2.01 13.08 3.70
C GLY A 168 0.52 13.07 4.00
N ALA A 169 -0.23 11.98 3.72
CA ALA A 169 -1.62 11.84 4.15
C ALA A 169 -1.72 11.72 5.68
N GLU A 170 -2.77 12.34 6.25
CA GLU A 170 -3.06 12.23 7.68
C GLU A 170 -3.69 10.85 7.95
N LEU A 171 -2.98 10.00 8.69
CA LEU A 171 -3.48 8.67 9.04
C LEU A 171 -4.68 8.78 9.98
N PRO A 172 -5.71 7.93 9.81
CA PRO A 172 -6.80 7.87 10.78
C PRO A 172 -6.22 7.57 12.16
N ALA A 173 -6.58 8.36 13.17
CA ALA A 173 -6.20 8.06 14.54
C ALA A 173 -6.67 6.64 14.88
N GLU A 174 -5.77 5.80 15.42
CA GLU A 174 -6.14 4.53 16.03
C GLU A 174 -7.20 4.83 17.09
N VAL A 175 -8.46 4.55 16.77
CA VAL A 175 -9.53 4.60 17.75
C VAL A 175 -9.30 3.38 18.62
N PRO A 176 -8.93 3.52 19.91
CA PRO A 176 -8.85 2.38 20.81
C PRO A 176 -10.21 1.69 20.75
N GLU A 177 -10.21 0.36 20.65
CA GLU A 177 -11.42 -0.43 20.43
C GLU A 177 -12.62 0.13 21.21
N PRO A 178 -13.80 0.21 20.58
CA PRO A 178 -14.93 0.89 21.17
C PRO A 178 -15.21 0.32 22.55
N ALA A 179 -15.64 1.24 23.42
CA ALA A 179 -16.00 1.19 24.83
C ALA A 179 -16.90 0.02 25.31
N THR A 180 -16.90 -1.14 24.65
CA THR A 180 -17.54 -2.39 25.05
C THR A 180 -17.10 -2.78 26.46
N LEU A 181 -15.82 -2.65 26.80
CA LEU A 181 -15.33 -2.84 28.18
C LEU A 181 -15.87 -1.79 29.17
N ALA A 182 -16.02 -0.53 28.74
CA ALA A 182 -16.56 0.52 29.60
C ALA A 182 -18.09 0.39 29.80
N LEU A 183 -18.82 -0.11 28.80
CA LEU A 183 -20.26 -0.41 28.87
C LEU A 183 -20.53 -1.62 29.78
N PHE A 184 -19.70 -2.66 29.74
CA PHE A 184 -19.78 -3.77 30.70
C PHE A 184 -19.46 -3.31 32.14
N GLY A 185 -18.47 -2.44 32.32
CA GLY A 185 -18.15 -1.86 33.64
C GLY A 185 -19.25 -0.96 34.20
N ALA A 186 -19.84 -0.10 33.39
CA ALA A 186 -20.95 0.78 33.79
C ALA A 186 -22.23 -0.02 34.10
N GLY A 187 -22.51 -1.09 33.35
CA GLY A 187 -23.65 -1.97 33.59
C GLY A 187 -23.59 -2.70 34.94
N LEU A 188 -22.40 -3.17 35.34
CA LEU A 188 -22.21 -3.84 36.64
C LEU A 188 -22.37 -2.87 37.83
N LEU A 189 -21.90 -1.64 37.70
CA LEU A 189 -22.04 -0.61 38.74
C LEU A 189 -23.50 -0.15 38.90
N ALA A 190 -24.25 -0.06 37.80
CA ALA A 190 -25.68 0.24 37.84
C ALA A 190 -26.47 -0.90 38.51
N ALA A 191 -26.19 -2.16 38.18
CA ALA A 191 -26.83 -3.32 38.79
C ALA A 191 -26.54 -3.43 40.31
N ALA A 192 -25.32 -3.11 40.73
CA ALA A 192 -24.95 -3.11 42.15
C ALA A 192 -25.64 -1.98 42.95
N ARG A 193 -25.82 -0.80 42.35
CA ARG A 193 -26.55 0.32 42.98
C ARG A 193 -28.06 0.08 43.05
N LEU A 194 -28.64 -0.61 42.06
CA LEU A 194 -30.05 -1.01 42.07
C LEU A 194 -30.34 -2.05 43.17
N ARG A 195 -29.47 -3.06 43.37
CA ARG A 195 -29.63 -4.04 44.46
C ARG A 195 -29.61 -3.42 45.86
N ARG A 196 -28.89 -2.32 46.08
CA ARG A 196 -28.86 -1.65 47.40
C ARG A 196 -30.12 -0.83 47.72
N LYS A 197 -30.94 -0.48 46.72
CA LYS A 197 -32.18 0.27 46.93
C LYS A 197 -33.39 -0.61 47.24
N THR A 198 -33.34 -1.90 46.92
CA THR A 198 -34.46 -2.83 47.12
C THR A 198 -34.43 -3.58 48.45
N VAL A 199 -33.39 -3.41 49.27
CA VAL A 199 -33.25 -4.05 50.60
C VAL A 199 -33.35 -2.99 51.71
N ARG A 200 -34.46 -2.22 51.72
CA ARG A 200 -34.88 -1.40 52.85
C ARG A 200 -36.37 -1.51 53.04
#